data_AF-A0A0N1GQK4-F1
#
_entry.id   AF-A0A0N1GQK4-F1
#
_cell.length_a   1.000
_cell.length_b   1.000
_cell.length_c   1.000
_cell.angle_alpha   90.00
_cell.angle_beta   90.00
_cell.angle_gamma   90.00
#
_symmetry.space_group_name_H-M   'P 1'
#
loop_
_entity.id
_entity.type
_entity.pdbx_description
1 polymer ?
#
loop_
_entity_poly.entity_id
_entity_poly.type
_entity_poly.pdbx_seq_one_letter_code
_entity_poly.pdbx_strand_id
1 'polypeptide(L)'
;CAESGTAVEINSRPERLDPPRRLLREAVDAGVLFAVDTDAHAPGQLDWQLLGCARAEECGVPAERVITTWSADELLTWTRDRRVPS
;
A
#
# COMPACT_ATOMS: atom_id res chain seq x y z
N CYS A 1 -9.17 9.57 -2.04
CA CYS A 1 -8.13 8.67 -2.57
C CYS A 1 -8.53 8.05 -3.90
N ALA A 2 -9.64 7.31 -3.96
CA ALA A 2 -10.08 6.66 -5.20
C ALA A 2 -10.29 7.64 -6.36
N GLU A 3 -11.08 8.69 -6.17
CA GLU A 3 -11.38 9.71 -7.21
C GLU A 3 -10.14 10.41 -7.75
N SER A 4 -9.14 10.64 -6.89
CA SER A 4 -7.90 11.34 -7.23
C SER A 4 -6.78 10.42 -7.72
N GLY A 5 -7.02 9.10 -7.77
CA GLY A 5 -5.99 8.11 -8.08
C GLY A 5 -4.82 8.12 -7.09
N THR A 6 -5.08 8.45 -5.83
CA THR A 6 -4.07 8.52 -4.76
C THR A 6 -4.03 7.21 -3.98
N ALA A 7 -2.83 6.64 -3.81
CA ALA A 7 -2.64 5.43 -3.01
C ALA A 7 -2.65 5.73 -1.51
N VAL A 8 -3.13 4.79 -0.70
CA VAL A 8 -3.11 4.82 0.76
C VAL A 8 -1.94 3.98 1.28
N GLU A 9 -1.16 4.53 2.20
CA GLU A 9 -0.09 3.82 2.89
C GLU A 9 -0.66 2.67 3.74
N ILE A 10 0.07 1.55 3.83
CA ILE A 10 -0.06 0.53 4.86
C ILE A 10 1.29 0.48 5.56
N ASN A 11 1.41 1.21 6.67
CA ASN A 11 2.69 1.42 7.32
C ASN A 11 3.07 0.22 8.18
N SER A 12 4.16 -0.47 7.85
CA SER A 12 4.55 -1.72 8.50
C SER A 12 5.16 -1.58 9.89
N ARG A 13 5.39 -0.36 10.38
CA ARG A 13 5.94 -0.10 11.71
C ARG A 13 5.01 -0.68 12.79
N PRO A 14 5.50 -1.57 13.67
CA PRO A 14 4.69 -2.28 14.65
C PRO A 14 3.85 -1.35 15.55
N GLU A 15 4.39 -0.19 15.91
CA GLU A 15 3.75 0.75 16.83
C GLU A 15 2.75 1.69 16.15
N ARG A 16 2.83 1.90 14.83
CA ARG A 16 1.91 2.81 14.11
C ARG A 16 0.53 2.20 13.93
N LEU A 17 0.47 0.93 13.48
CA LEU A 17 -0.77 0.23 13.15
C LEU A 17 -1.72 1.07 12.25
N ASP A 18 -1.12 1.82 11.33
CA ASP A 18 -1.80 2.83 10.51
C ASP A 18 -1.87 2.37 9.05
N PRO A 19 -3.04 2.45 8.38
CA PRO A 19 -4.37 2.75 8.90
C PRO A 19 -4.94 1.62 9.78
N PRO A 20 -5.88 1.96 10.69
CA PRO A 20 -6.70 0.97 11.37
C PRO A 20 -7.43 0.05 10.37
N ARG A 21 -7.54 -1.24 10.69
CA ARG A 21 -8.14 -2.28 9.84
C ARG A 21 -9.52 -1.92 9.25
N ARG A 22 -10.34 -1.19 10.02
CA ARG A 22 -11.65 -0.70 9.55
C ARG A 22 -11.50 0.22 8.34
N LEU A 23 -10.59 1.18 8.40
CA LEU A 23 -10.33 2.11 7.30
C LEU A 23 -9.66 1.43 6.11
N LEU A 24 -8.82 0.43 6.34
CA LEU A 24 -8.25 -0.38 5.27
C LEU A 24 -9.35 -1.10 4.47
N ARG A 25 -10.29 -1.75 5.16
CA ARG A 25 -11.43 -2.40 4.49
C ARG A 25 -12.33 -1.41 3.74
N GLU A 26 -12.63 -0.25 4.33
CA GLU A 26 -13.36 0.82 3.64
C GLU A 26 -12.63 1.31 2.38
N ALA A 27 -11.30 1.41 2.43
CA ALA A 27 -10.49 1.77 1.27
C ALA A 27 -10.48 0.66 0.19
N VAL A 28 -10.47 -0.61 0.60
CA VAL A 28 -10.60 -1.77 -0.30
C VAL A 28 -11.93 -1.70 -1.05
N ASP A 29 -13.03 -1.48 -0.34
CA ASP A 29 -14.38 -1.37 -0.92
C ASP A 29 -14.50 -0.16 -1.84
N ALA A 30 -13.83 0.95 -1.50
CA ALA A 30 -13.81 2.17 -2.31
C ALA A 30 -12.92 2.09 -3.57
N GLY A 31 -12.27 0.95 -3.85
CA GLY A 31 -11.43 0.80 -5.05
C GLY A 31 -10.09 1.54 -4.97
N VAL A 32 -9.60 1.83 -3.77
CA VAL A 32 -8.34 2.57 -3.55
C VAL A 32 -7.12 1.70 -3.90
N LEU A 33 -6.04 2.33 -4.34
CA LEU A 33 -4.71 1.74 -4.48
C LEU A 33 -3.95 1.82 -3.15
N PHE A 34 -2.99 0.93 -2.92
CA PHE A 34 -2.25 0.84 -1.66
C PHE A 34 -0.74 0.87 -1.90
N ALA A 35 0.02 1.36 -0.92
CA ALA A 35 1.48 1.22 -0.87
C ALA A 35 1.87 0.58 0.46
N VAL A 36 2.74 -0.43 0.45
CA VAL A 36 3.26 -1.04 1.68
C VAL A 36 4.72 -0.63 1.85
N ASP A 37 5.04 0.02 2.97
CA ASP A 37 6.42 0.39 3.32
C ASP A 37 6.64 0.25 4.83
N THR A 38 7.89 0.42 5.27
CA THR A 38 8.29 0.21 6.67
C THR A 38 8.49 1.48 7.48
N ASP A 39 8.50 2.65 6.85
CA ASP A 39 8.93 3.91 7.47
C ASP A 39 10.26 3.75 8.25
N ALA A 40 11.21 3.08 7.58
CA ALA A 40 12.49 2.70 8.19
C ALA A 40 13.38 3.93 8.41
N HIS A 41 13.87 4.04 9.64
CA HIS A 41 14.88 5.00 10.12
C HIS A 41 16.22 4.30 10.47
N ALA A 42 16.26 2.97 10.36
CA ALA A 42 17.46 2.15 10.50
C ALA A 42 17.35 0.88 9.62
N PRO A 43 18.47 0.28 9.16
CA PRO A 43 18.42 -0.87 8.24
C PRO A 43 17.59 -2.06 8.73
N GLY A 44 17.67 -2.40 10.02
CA GLY A 44 16.90 -3.52 10.59
C GLY A 44 15.38 -3.31 10.61
N GLN A 45 14.90 -2.09 10.35
CA GLN A 45 13.46 -1.80 10.27
C GLN A 45 12.87 -2.20 8.91
N LEU A 46 13.70 -2.46 7.90
CA LEU A 46 13.24 -2.98 6.60
C LEU A 46 12.61 -4.37 6.73
N ASP A 47 13.00 -5.15 7.73
CA ASP A 47 12.42 -6.48 8.01
C ASP A 47 10.94 -6.41 8.42
N TRP A 48 10.45 -5.23 8.80
CA TRP A 48 9.05 -5.04 9.19
C TRP A 48 8.08 -5.14 8.01
N GLN A 49 8.53 -5.10 6.75
CA GLN A 49 7.67 -5.13 5.56
C GLN A 49 6.64 -6.27 5.60
N LEU A 50 7.03 -7.43 6.15
CA LEU A 50 6.16 -8.59 6.32
C LEU A 50 4.91 -8.29 7.15
N LEU A 51 4.99 -7.38 8.14
CA LEU A 51 3.86 -6.97 8.97
C LEU A 51 2.85 -6.14 8.19
N GLY A 52 3.31 -5.30 7.26
CA GLY A 52 2.44 -4.58 6.33
C GLY A 52 1.73 -5.53 5.38
N CYS A 53 2.47 -6.47 4.78
CA CYS A 53 1.91 -7.48 3.88
C CYS A 53 0.85 -8.35 4.58
N ALA A 54 1.13 -8.85 5.80
CA ALA A 54 0.18 -9.67 6.56
C ALA A 54 -1.12 -8.92 6.86
N ARG A 55 -1.04 -7.62 7.15
CA ARG A 55 -2.22 -6.79 7.39
C ARG A 55 -2.99 -6.48 6.11
N ALA A 56 -2.29 -6.29 4.98
CA ALA A 56 -2.92 -6.12 3.68
C ALA A 56 -3.73 -7.38 3.32
N GLU A 57 -3.13 -8.56 3.51
CA GLU A 57 -3.80 -9.86 3.34
C GLU A 57 -5.01 -10.01 4.28
N GLU A 58 -4.85 -9.73 5.57
CA GLU A 58 -5.94 -9.80 6.57
C GLU A 58 -7.13 -8.88 6.19
N CYS A 59 -6.85 -7.74 5.55
CA CYS A 59 -7.88 -6.78 5.12
C CYS A 59 -8.41 -7.04 3.70
N GLY A 60 -7.95 -8.09 3.01
CA GLY A 60 -8.41 -8.44 1.67
C GLY A 60 -7.93 -7.50 0.58
N VAL A 61 -6.76 -6.88 0.75
CA VAL A 61 -6.15 -6.01 -0.28
C VAL A 61 -5.62 -6.89 -1.44
N PRO A 62 -6.13 -6.74 -2.67
CA PRO A 62 -5.61 -7.49 -3.83
C PRO A 62 -4.20 -7.02 -4.21
N ALA A 63 -3.32 -7.95 -4.58
CA ALA A 63 -1.94 -7.64 -4.91
C ALA A 63 -1.81 -6.66 -6.10
N GLU A 64 -2.69 -6.76 -7.09
CA GLU A 64 -2.73 -5.85 -8.24
C GLU A 64 -3.02 -4.39 -7.86
N ARG A 65 -3.62 -4.15 -6.69
CA ARG A 65 -3.86 -2.80 -6.15
C ARG A 65 -2.77 -2.31 -5.22
N VAL A 66 -1.69 -3.07 -5.01
CA VAL A 66 -0.53 -2.66 -4.21
C VAL A 66 0.56 -2.13 -5.13
N ILE A 67 0.74 -0.82 -5.20
CA ILE A 67 1.64 -0.17 -6.16
C ILE A 67 3.11 -0.56 -5.98
N THR A 68 3.49 -1.03 -4.79
CA THR A 68 4.84 -1.50 -4.47
C THR A 68 5.12 -2.94 -4.95
N THR A 69 4.16 -3.60 -5.60
CA THR A 69 4.39 -4.87 -6.32
C THR A 69 4.56 -4.68 -7.82
N TRP A 70 4.29 -3.47 -8.34
CA TRP A 70 4.47 -3.15 -9.75
C TRP A 70 5.96 -3.02 -10.11
N SER A 71 6.28 -3.16 -11.39
CA SER A 71 7.61 -2.81 -11.88
C SER A 71 7.89 -1.30 -11.72
N ALA A 72 9.17 -0.94 -11.72
CA ALA A 72 9.57 0.46 -11.63
C ALA A 72 8.98 1.30 -12.78
N ASP A 73 8.94 0.78 -14.00
CA ASP A 73 8.41 1.49 -15.17
C ASP A 73 6.89 1.72 -15.09
N GLU A 74 6.14 0.73 -14.59
CA GLU A 74 4.70 0.84 -14.34
C GLU A 74 4.42 1.91 -13.28
N LEU A 75 5.13 1.86 -12.15
CA LEU A 75 4.99 2.85 -11.08
C LEU A 75 5.33 4.26 -11.57
N LEU A 76 6.41 4.44 -12.32
CA LEU A 76 6.81 5.72 -12.90
C LEU A 76 5.81 6.22 -13.97
N THR A 77 5.12 5.32 -14.66
CA THR A 77 4.05 5.69 -15.59
C THR A 77 2.81 6.15 -14.84
N TRP A 78 2.41 5.43 -13.79
CA TRP A 78 1.27 5.82 -12.95
C TRP A 78 1.51 7.15 -12.23
N THR A 79 2.71 7.42 -11.72
CA THR A 79 2.98 8.70 -11.02
C THR A 79 2.88 9.91 -11.95
N ARG A 80 3.18 9.75 -13.25
CA ARG A 80 3.05 10.80 -14.28
C ARG A 80 1.61 10.93 -14.81
N ASP A 81 0.99 9.80 -15.15
CA ASP A 81 -0.22 9.79 -15.97
C ASP A 81 -1.47 9.31 -15.22
N ARG A 82 -1.32 8.80 -13.99
CA ARG A 82 -2.37 8.10 -13.21
C ARG A 82 -2.97 6.88 -13.90
N ARG A 83 -2.26 6.33 -14.89
CA ARG A 83 -2.63 5.10 -15.60
C ARG A 83 -2.23 3.89 -14.76
N VAL A 84 -3.20 3.09 -14.35
CA VAL A 84 -2.98 1.81 -13.65
C VAL A 84 -2.58 0.75 -14.69
N PRO A 85 -1.58 -0.12 -14.41
CA PRO A 85 -1.24 -1.25 -15.27
C PRO A 85 -2.44 -2.18 -15.48
N SER A 86 -2.52 -2.78 -16.67
CA SER A 86 -3.57 -3.75 -17.03
C SER A 86 -3.26 -5.15 -16.53
#